data_AF-A0ABD0RCE8-F1
#
_entry.id   AF-A0ABD0RCE8-F1
#
_cell.length_a   1.000
_cell.length_b   1.000
_cell.length_c   1.000
_cell.angle_alpha   90.00
_cell.angle_beta   90.00
_cell.angle_gamma   90.00
#
_symmetry.space_group_name_H-M   'P 1'
#
loop_
_entity.id
_entity.type
_entity.pdbx_description
1 polymer ?
#
loop_
_entity_poly.entity_id
_entity_poly.type
_entity_poly.pdbx_seq_one_letter_code
_entity_poly.pdbx_strand_id
1 'polypeptide(L)' 'KTFGGFDSTKDLPDDVITFARLHPAMYNPVQPMGGKPIMVRTNVEYQFTQLVVDRVEAEDGQYDVMFIGT' A
#
# COMPACT_ATOMS: atom_id res chain seq x y z
N LYS A 1 12.59 21.19 1.49
CA LYS A 1 13.65 20.62 0.63
C LYS A 1 13.15 19.32 0.03
N THR A 2 12.68 19.36 -1.21
CA THR A 2 12.38 18.16 -1.99
C THR A 2 13.67 17.59 -2.58
N PHE A 3 13.62 16.36 -3.10
CA PHE A 3 14.78 15.71 -3.73
C PHE A 3 15.34 16.61 -4.84
N GLY A 4 16.63 16.98 -4.74
CA GLY A 4 17.32 17.81 -5.75
C GLY A 4 17.62 19.27 -5.35
N GLY A 5 17.34 19.69 -4.12
CA GLY A 5 17.69 21.05 -3.67
C GLY A 5 16.66 22.13 -4.00
N PHE A 6 15.48 21.73 -4.48
CA PHE A 6 14.33 22.61 -4.66
C PHE A 6 13.59 22.81 -3.32
N ASP A 7 13.14 24.04 -3.09
CA ASP A 7 12.39 24.37 -1.88
C ASP A 7 10.89 24.11 -2.05
N SER A 8 10.39 24.11 -3.29
CA SER A 8 8.99 23.84 -3.64
C SER A 8 8.86 22.93 -4.87
N THR A 9 7.72 22.25 -4.99
CA THR A 9 7.34 21.50 -6.20
C THR A 9 7.07 22.41 -7.41
N LYS A 10 6.91 23.72 -7.19
CA LYS A 10 6.77 24.74 -8.25
C LYS A 10 8.10 25.08 -8.92
N ASP A 11 9.21 24.78 -8.26
CA ASP A 11 10.56 25.08 -8.75
C ASP A 11 11.11 23.94 -9.62
N LEU A 12 10.31 22.89 -9.82
CA LEU A 12 10.69 21.74 -10.65
C LEU A 12 10.72 22.13 -12.13
N PRO A 13 11.77 21.74 -12.87
CA PRO A 13 11.84 21.95 -14.32
C PRO A 13 10.70 21.27 -15.11
N ASP A 14 10.34 21.88 -16.25
CA ASP A 14 9.22 21.44 -17.09
C ASP A 14 9.39 20.01 -17.65
N ASP A 15 10.61 19.54 -17.85
CA ASP A 15 10.92 18.19 -18.36
C ASP A 15 10.52 17.12 -17.33
N VAL A 16 10.83 17.34 -16.05
CA VAL A 16 10.42 16.46 -14.94
C VAL A 16 8.90 16.44 -14.80
N ILE A 17 8.26 17.61 -14.91
CA ILE A 17 6.80 17.72 -14.86
C ILE A 17 6.15 16.97 -16.04
N THR A 18 6.68 17.15 -17.24
CA THR A 18 6.18 16.49 -18.45
C THR A 18 6.37 14.98 -18.37
N PHE A 19 7.54 14.54 -17.89
CA PHE A 19 7.83 13.12 -17.71
C PHE A 19 6.84 12.45 -16.76
N ALA A 20 6.64 13.02 -15.56
CA ALA A 20 5.73 12.46 -14.57
C ALA A 20 4.27 12.47 -15.05
N ARG A 21 3.87 13.48 -15.83
CA ARG A 21 2.53 13.54 -16.44
C ARG A 21 2.34 12.43 -17.49
N LEU A 22 3.35 12.15 -18.29
CA LEU A 22 3.28 11.14 -19.36
C LEU A 22 3.50 9.70 -18.85
N HIS A 23 4.16 9.53 -17.69
CA HIS A 23 4.52 8.22 -17.14
C HIS A 23 4.06 8.08 -15.67
N PRO A 24 2.74 8.05 -15.40
CA PRO A 24 2.23 7.96 -14.04
C PRO A 24 2.42 6.57 -13.41
N ALA A 25 2.60 5.53 -14.24
CA ALA A 25 2.73 4.15 -13.78
C ALA A 25 4.20 3.77 -13.57
N MET A 26 4.48 3.12 -12.45
CA MET A 26 5.77 2.51 -12.18
C MET A 26 5.91 1.19 -12.96
N TYR A 27 7.14 0.86 -13.38
CA TYR A 27 7.42 -0.39 -14.08
C TYR A 27 7.32 -1.62 -13.15
N ASN A 28 7.92 -1.53 -11.96
CA ASN A 28 7.96 -2.64 -11.02
C ASN A 28 6.68 -2.71 -10.17
N PRO A 29 6.07 -3.90 -10.01
CA PRO A 29 4.94 -4.07 -9.12
C PRO A 29 5.36 -4.09 -7.65
N VAL A 30 4.44 -3.72 -6.76
CA VAL A 30 4.61 -3.92 -5.31
C VAL A 30 4.23 -5.36 -4.97
N GLN A 31 5.16 -6.09 -4.37
CA GLN A 31 4.92 -7.46 -3.90
C GLN A 31 4.43 -7.44 -2.44
N PRO A 32 3.52 -8.34 -2.04
CA PRO A 32 3.12 -8.45 -0.64
C PRO A 32 4.30 -8.88 0.23
N MET A 33 4.27 -8.48 1.50
CA MET A 33 5.23 -8.94 2.49
C MET A 33 5.23 -10.47 2.55
N GLY A 34 6.41 -11.08 2.47
CA GLY A 34 6.56 -12.54 2.42
C GLY A 34 6.20 -13.19 1.07
N GLY A 35 5.91 -12.40 0.03
CA GLY A 35 5.68 -12.89 -1.34
C GLY A 35 4.38 -13.66 -1.56
N LYS A 36 3.46 -13.67 -0.57
CA LYS A 36 2.18 -14.36 -0.63
C LYS A 36 1.10 -13.69 0.22
N PRO A 37 -0.20 -13.93 -0.04
CA PRO A 37 -1.27 -13.46 0.82
C PRO A 37 -1.20 -14.07 2.23
N ILE A 38 -1.65 -13.32 3.24
CA ILE A 38 -1.77 -13.80 4.63
C ILE A 38 -2.97 -14.72 4.84
N MET A 39 -4.03 -14.57 4.05
CA MET A 39 -5.24 -15.38 4.11
C MET A 39 -5.82 -15.56 2.72
N VAL A 40 -6.32 -16.77 2.45
CA VAL A 40 -6.98 -17.13 1.19
C VAL A 40 -8.29 -17.85 1.54
N ARG A 41 -9.40 -17.34 1.01
CA ARG A 41 -10.70 -18.05 1.03
C ARG A 41 -11.13 -18.29 -0.41
N THR A 42 -11.25 -19.56 -0.76
CA THR A 42 -11.76 -20.05 -2.04
C THR A 42 -12.98 -20.93 -1.78
N ASN A 43 -13.78 -21.19 -2.82
CA ASN A 43 -14.98 -22.03 -2.75
C ASN A 43 -16.08 -21.51 -1.80
N VAL A 44 -16.22 -20.20 -1.71
CA VAL A 44 -17.31 -19.52 -1.00
C VAL A 44 -18.05 -18.60 -1.97
N GLU A 45 -19.35 -18.38 -1.74
CA GLU A 45 -20.18 -17.55 -2.62
C GLU A 45 -20.02 -16.04 -2.37
N TYR A 46 -19.39 -15.64 -1.26
CA TYR A 46 -19.17 -14.24 -0.89
C TYR A 46 -17.74 -13.77 -1.22
N GLN A 47 -17.56 -12.45 -1.28
CA GLN A 47 -16.27 -11.81 -1.47
C GLN A 47 -15.94 -10.93 -0.27
N PHE A 48 -14.66 -10.75 0.05
CA PHE A 48 -14.26 -9.82 1.09
C PHE A 48 -14.47 -8.38 0.63
N THR A 49 -15.12 -7.55 1.45
CA THR A 49 -15.51 -6.17 1.10
C THR A 49 -14.83 -5.13 1.99
N GLN A 50 -14.66 -5.42 3.28
CA GLN A 50 -14.04 -4.52 4.25
C GLN A 50 -13.01 -5.28 5.10
N LEU A 51 -12.00 -4.56 5.57
CA LEU A 51 -10.99 -5.07 6.49
C LEU A 51 -10.70 -4.01 7.55
N VAL A 52 -10.75 -4.42 8.81
CA VAL A 52 -10.27 -3.63 9.96
C VAL A 52 -9.32 -4.52 10.75
N VAL A 53 -8.24 -3.94 11.26
CA VAL A 53 -7.24 -4.67 12.05
C VAL A 53 -7.08 -3.97 13.39
N ASP A 54 -7.14 -4.76 14.47
CA ASP A 54 -6.85 -4.28 15.82
C ASP A 54 -5.54 -4.90 16.33
N ARG A 55 -4.68 -4.06 16.92
CA ARG A 55 -3.41 -4.47 17.52
C ARG A 55 -3.68 -4.72 19.00
N VAL A 56 -3.73 -5.99 19.38
CA VAL A 56 -4.09 -6.41 20.74
C VAL A 56 -2.86 -6.86 21.50
N GLU A 57 -2.68 -6.35 22.72
CA GLU A 57 -1.72 -6.90 23.69
C GLU A 57 -2.36 -8.08 24.41
N ALA A 58 -1.76 -9.26 24.26
CA ALA A 58 -2.07 -10.47 25.01
C ALA A 58 -0.95 -10.77 26.00
N GLU A 59 -1.20 -11.69 26.93
CA GLU A 59 -0.22 -12.10 27.96
C GLU A 59 1.10 -12.61 27.36
N ASP A 60 1.02 -13.25 26.19
CA ASP A 60 2.12 -13.87 25.46
C ASP A 60 2.73 -13.01 24.35
N GLY A 61 2.15 -11.84 24.05
CA GLY A 61 2.68 -10.92 23.04
C GLY A 61 1.63 -10.06 22.35
N GLN A 62 2.06 -9.33 21.32
CA GLN A 62 1.19 -8.49 20.52
C GLN A 62 0.73 -9.21 19.25
N TYR A 63 -0.57 -9.10 18.94
CA TYR A 63 -1.19 -9.74 17.80
C TYR A 63 -1.99 -8.75 16.96
N ASP A 64 -2.03 -8.98 15.64
CA ASP A 64 -2.89 -8.27 14.70
C ASP A 64 -4.16 -9.11 14.45
N VAL A 65 -5.29 -8.66 15.02
CA VAL A 65 -6.59 -9.33 14.89
C VAL A 65 -7.35 -8.72 13.70
N MET A 66 -7.65 -9.53 12.68
CA MET A 66 -8.33 -9.09 11.47
C MET A 66 -9.85 -9.35 11.54
N PHE A 67 -10.63 -8.29 11.36
CA PHE A 67 -12.07 -8.32 11.16
C PHE A 67 -12.38 -8.11 9.68
N ILE A 68 -13.02 -9.09 9.04
CA ILE A 68 -13.25 -9.10 7.59
C ILE A 68 -14.75 -9.09 7.30
N GLY A 69 -15.21 -8.06 6.59
CA GLY A 69 -16.58 -7.97 6.07
C GLY A 69 -16.74 -8.80 4.79
N THR A 70 -17.92 -9.40 4.64
CA THR A 70 -18.30 -10.29 3.52
C THR A 70 -19.57 -9.82 2.85
#